data_AF-A3VLY8-F1
#
_entry.id   AF-A3VLY8-F1
#
_cell.length_a   1.000
_cell.length_b   1.000
_cell.length_c   1.000
_cell.angle_alpha   90.00
_cell.angle_beta   90.00
_cell.angle_gamma   90.00
#
_symmetry.space_group_name_H-M   'P 1'
#
loop_
_entity.id
_entity.type
_entity.pdbx_description
1 polymer ?
#
loop_
_entity_poly.entity_id
_entity_poly.type
_entity_poly.pdbx_seq_one_letter_code
_entity_poly.pdbx_strand_id
1 'polypeptide(L)'
;MLRTFATALCLLTPPALAGEIWVTNEKDDTISVIDIETLEVTRTIPTGERPRGITFNSDHSLVFICASDSNAVQVMDPDTGEILHDLPSGADPEQFVLAPDDRHLWIANEDDAVTTVVDVETRRVVAQINVGIEPEGMAVSPDGKTVITTSETTNMAHWIDTDSKTIRANTLVDARPRHAEFIKDGTELWVSSEIGGTVSVFSTADQAPVAKIAFAIQGVHEDLIQPVGFEVTPDQKTIFVALGPSNHVAVVNAETYEVEDYLLVGRRVWHMAFSPDHTRLFTTNGVSGDVTVIDVVQGEPIKTIKVGRFPWGAATRP
;
A
#
# COMPACT_ATOMS: atom_id res chain seq x y z
N MET A 1 35.30 -58.58 -9.16
CA MET A 1 34.66 -57.83 -8.06
C MET A 1 34.63 -56.36 -8.46
N LEU A 2 33.51 -55.91 -9.02
CA LEU A 2 33.34 -54.56 -9.54
C LEU A 2 32.88 -53.66 -8.37
N ARG A 3 33.70 -52.67 -8.00
CA ARG A 3 33.36 -51.69 -6.95
C ARG A 3 32.50 -50.59 -7.56
N THR A 4 31.23 -50.55 -7.19
CA THR A 4 30.30 -49.45 -7.52
C THR A 4 30.62 -48.27 -6.61
N PHE A 5 31.08 -47.15 -7.20
CA PHE A 5 31.14 -45.86 -6.52
C PHE A 5 29.75 -45.24 -6.55
N ALA A 6 29.14 -45.04 -5.38
CA ALA A 6 27.92 -44.27 -5.23
C ALA A 6 28.31 -42.78 -5.16
N THR A 7 28.02 -42.04 -6.21
CA THR A 7 28.16 -40.57 -6.22
C THR A 7 26.97 -39.99 -5.46
N ALA A 8 27.23 -39.40 -4.29
CA ALA A 8 26.23 -38.64 -3.55
C ALA A 8 25.94 -37.34 -4.31
N LEU A 9 24.72 -37.21 -4.82
CA LEU A 9 24.23 -35.98 -5.43
C LEU A 9 23.79 -35.04 -4.31
N CYS A 10 24.62 -34.06 -3.95
CA CYS A 10 24.19 -32.95 -3.10
C CYS A 10 23.19 -32.10 -3.88
N LEU A 11 21.92 -32.14 -3.47
CA LEU A 11 20.92 -31.17 -3.89
C LEU A 11 21.33 -29.82 -3.28
N LEU A 12 21.87 -28.93 -4.09
CA LEU A 12 21.98 -27.51 -3.75
C LEU A 12 20.56 -26.94 -3.77
N THR A 13 19.98 -26.72 -2.60
CA THR A 13 18.85 -25.80 -2.46
C THR A 13 19.31 -24.43 -2.98
N PRO A 14 18.61 -23.80 -3.94
CA PRO A 14 18.91 -22.42 -4.28
C PRO A 14 18.82 -21.58 -3.00
N PRO A 15 19.65 -20.53 -2.84
CA PRO A 15 19.44 -19.59 -1.75
C PRO A 15 17.99 -19.10 -1.87
N ALA A 16 17.24 -19.21 -0.78
CA ALA A 16 16.00 -18.46 -0.68
C ALA A 16 16.37 -17.01 -0.96
N LEU A 17 15.75 -16.40 -1.97
CA LEU A 17 15.86 -14.95 -2.12
C LEU A 17 15.37 -14.37 -0.79
N ALA A 18 16.25 -13.62 -0.13
CA ALA A 18 15.95 -13.02 1.15
C ALA A 18 15.02 -11.85 0.85
N GLY A 19 13.73 -12.04 1.14
CA GLY A 19 12.75 -11.00 0.85
C GLY A 19 13.06 -9.71 1.61
N GLU A 20 12.67 -8.59 1.03
CA GLU A 20 12.88 -7.26 1.56
C GLU A 20 11.54 -6.53 1.75
N ILE A 21 11.48 -5.68 2.78
CA ILE A 21 10.43 -4.67 2.93
C ILE A 21 11.06 -3.29 2.78
N TRP A 22 10.53 -2.50 1.86
CA TRP A 22 10.99 -1.18 1.51
C TRP A 22 10.03 -0.15 2.10
N VAL A 23 10.53 0.74 2.95
CA VAL A 23 9.71 1.72 3.69
C VAL A 23 10.14 3.14 3.36
N THR A 24 9.23 3.96 2.85
CA THR A 24 9.48 5.39 2.60
C THR A 24 9.43 6.18 3.90
N ASN A 25 10.39 7.08 4.09
CA ASN A 25 10.52 7.92 5.29
C ASN A 25 10.34 9.41 4.92
N GLU A 26 9.13 9.94 5.12
CA GLU A 26 8.73 11.26 4.62
C GLU A 26 9.67 12.39 5.05
N LYS A 27 10.18 12.36 6.29
CA LYS A 27 10.97 13.47 6.85
C LYS A 27 12.47 13.34 6.65
N ASP A 28 12.92 12.23 6.10
CA ASP A 28 14.33 11.95 5.85
C ASP A 28 14.67 11.85 4.36
N ASP A 29 13.68 11.92 3.47
CA ASP A 29 13.88 11.80 2.02
C ASP A 29 14.64 10.52 1.65
N THR A 30 14.27 9.41 2.30
CA THR A 30 14.93 8.11 2.14
C THR A 30 13.93 6.95 2.15
N ILE A 31 14.42 5.80 1.69
CA ILE A 31 13.82 4.48 1.90
C ILE A 31 14.68 3.69 2.88
N SER A 32 14.07 3.02 3.86
CA SER A 32 14.71 1.97 4.64
C SER A 32 14.38 0.60 4.04
N VAL A 33 15.40 -0.21 3.77
CA VAL A 33 15.24 -1.59 3.28
C VAL A 33 15.48 -2.55 4.44
N ILE A 34 14.47 -3.37 4.75
CA ILE A 34 14.48 -4.32 5.86
C ILE A 34 14.58 -5.74 5.28
N ASP A 35 15.54 -6.52 5.76
CA ASP A 35 15.62 -7.95 5.45
C ASP A 35 14.64 -8.73 6.35
N ILE A 36 13.78 -9.55 5.73
CA ILE A 36 12.68 -10.21 6.47
C ILE A 36 13.15 -11.36 7.37
N GLU A 37 14.34 -11.92 7.13
CA GLU A 37 14.86 -13.03 7.91
C GLU A 37 15.52 -12.53 9.20
N THR A 38 16.38 -11.54 9.07
CA THR A 38 17.13 -10.91 10.17
C THR A 38 16.31 -9.86 10.92
N LEU A 39 15.28 -9.28 10.27
CA LEU A 39 14.50 -8.16 10.79
C LEU A 39 15.36 -6.93 11.11
N GLU A 40 16.36 -6.68 10.26
CA GLU A 40 17.29 -5.55 10.37
C GLU A 40 17.23 -4.68 9.12
N VAL A 41 17.47 -3.37 9.29
CA VAL A 41 17.62 -2.45 8.15
C VAL A 41 18.99 -2.70 7.51
N THR A 42 19.01 -3.17 6.27
CA THR A 42 20.23 -3.49 5.53
C THR A 42 20.71 -2.33 4.69
N ARG A 43 19.80 -1.46 4.23
CA ARG A 43 20.10 -0.28 3.41
C ARG A 43 19.24 0.92 3.81
N THR A 44 19.79 2.11 3.60
CA THR A 44 19.04 3.36 3.61
C THR A 44 19.38 4.12 2.34
N ILE A 45 18.40 4.31 1.47
CA ILE A 45 18.58 4.77 0.09
C ILE A 45 17.96 6.17 -0.03
N PRO A 46 18.68 7.19 -0.51
CA PRO A 46 18.10 8.52 -0.71
C PRO A 46 17.07 8.52 -1.84
N THR A 47 16.07 9.39 -1.73
CA THR A 47 15.05 9.66 -2.75
C THR A 47 14.96 11.18 -2.99
N GLY A 48 13.95 11.60 -3.76
CA GLY A 48 13.42 12.95 -3.75
C GLY A 48 12.68 13.27 -2.44
N GLU A 49 12.20 14.50 -2.36
CA GLU A 49 11.61 15.09 -1.16
C GLU A 49 10.23 14.49 -0.83
N ARG A 50 10.00 14.22 0.47
CA ARG A 50 8.77 13.66 1.03
C ARG A 50 8.29 12.39 0.31
N PRO A 51 9.05 11.28 0.37
CA PRO A 51 8.64 10.04 -0.26
C PRO A 51 7.43 9.43 0.46
N ARG A 52 6.37 9.09 -0.29
CA ARG A 52 5.15 8.46 0.23
C ARG A 52 4.83 7.13 -0.47
N GLY A 53 3.93 7.12 -1.46
CA GLY A 53 3.58 5.92 -2.22
C GLY A 53 4.80 5.21 -2.80
N ILE A 54 4.85 3.89 -2.69
CA ILE A 54 5.94 3.04 -3.19
C ILE A 54 5.38 1.72 -3.72
N THR A 55 5.83 1.27 -4.88
CA THR A 55 5.49 -0.07 -5.41
C THR A 55 6.55 -0.59 -6.36
N PHE A 56 6.61 -1.92 -6.51
CA PHE A 56 7.44 -2.58 -7.53
C PHE A 56 6.61 -2.86 -8.79
N ASN A 57 7.26 -2.97 -9.94
CA ASN A 57 6.65 -3.66 -11.08
C ASN A 57 6.60 -5.18 -10.84
N SER A 58 5.83 -5.91 -11.65
CA SER A 58 5.57 -7.34 -11.40
C SER A 58 6.82 -8.23 -11.35
N ASP A 59 7.87 -7.88 -12.09
CA ASP A 59 9.16 -8.61 -12.09
C ASP A 59 10.19 -8.05 -11.09
N HIS A 60 9.83 -7.02 -10.33
CA HIS A 60 10.64 -6.36 -9.31
C HIS A 60 11.98 -5.80 -9.82
N SER A 61 12.10 -5.55 -11.13
CA SER A 61 13.26 -4.89 -11.72
C SER A 61 13.26 -3.37 -11.53
N LEU A 62 12.09 -2.78 -11.20
CA LEU A 62 11.92 -1.35 -10.94
C LEU A 62 11.09 -1.14 -9.68
N VAL A 63 11.43 -0.08 -8.93
CA VAL A 63 10.58 0.46 -7.87
C VAL A 63 10.20 1.91 -8.20
N PHE A 64 8.91 2.21 -8.05
CA PHE A 64 8.33 3.54 -8.23
C PHE A 64 8.14 4.17 -6.86
N ILE A 65 8.42 5.48 -6.74
CA ILE A 65 8.25 6.24 -5.50
C ILE A 65 7.61 7.59 -5.78
N CYS A 66 6.52 7.93 -5.09
CA CYS A 66 5.99 9.29 -5.04
C CYS A 66 6.95 10.14 -4.24
N ALA A 67 7.72 11.02 -4.89
CA ALA A 67 8.46 12.09 -4.23
C ALA A 67 7.59 13.34 -4.25
N SER A 68 6.68 13.42 -3.28
CA SER A 68 5.52 14.31 -3.27
C SER A 68 5.92 15.77 -3.39
N ASP A 69 6.83 16.25 -2.54
CA ASP A 69 7.31 17.65 -2.57
C ASP A 69 8.20 17.94 -3.79
N SER A 70 8.75 16.91 -4.42
CA SER A 70 9.47 17.02 -5.70
C SER A 70 8.55 17.03 -6.93
N ASN A 71 7.23 16.86 -6.75
CA ASN A 71 6.23 16.83 -7.83
C ASN A 71 6.52 15.76 -8.91
N ALA A 72 7.09 14.63 -8.50
CA ALA A 72 7.56 13.59 -9.42
C ALA A 72 7.29 12.19 -8.87
N VAL A 73 7.14 11.22 -9.77
CA VAL A 73 7.31 9.80 -9.42
C VAL A 73 8.70 9.38 -9.86
N GLN A 74 9.54 8.97 -8.93
CA GLN A 74 10.89 8.49 -9.24
C GLN A 74 10.86 7.00 -9.59
N VAL A 75 11.63 6.61 -10.59
CA VAL A 75 11.89 5.22 -10.95
C VAL A 75 13.30 4.86 -10.54
N MET A 76 13.45 3.86 -9.69
CA MET A 76 14.73 3.44 -9.12
C MET A 76 15.03 1.99 -9.49
N ASP A 77 16.32 1.70 -9.71
CA ASP A 77 16.85 0.34 -9.74
C ASP A 77 17.00 -0.18 -8.30
N PRO A 78 16.26 -1.22 -7.90
CA PRO A 78 16.25 -1.67 -6.52
C PRO A 78 17.52 -2.42 -6.08
N ASP A 79 18.35 -2.90 -7.01
CA ASP A 79 19.61 -3.55 -6.70
C ASP A 79 20.71 -2.54 -6.38
N THR A 80 20.78 -1.48 -7.18
CA THR A 80 21.81 -0.44 -7.02
C THR A 80 21.37 0.71 -6.11
N GLY A 81 20.06 0.95 -5.99
CA GLY A 81 19.49 2.12 -5.34
C GLY A 81 19.61 3.40 -6.16
N GLU A 82 19.98 3.31 -7.45
CA GLU A 82 20.11 4.48 -8.32
C GLU A 82 18.73 4.92 -8.85
N ILE A 83 18.44 6.23 -8.74
CA ILE A 83 17.31 6.83 -9.45
C ILE A 83 17.64 6.85 -10.95
N LEU A 84 16.89 6.09 -11.73
CA LEU A 84 17.08 5.95 -13.17
C LEU A 84 16.53 7.16 -13.93
N HIS A 85 15.37 7.65 -13.52
CA HIS A 85 14.67 8.80 -14.08
C HIS A 85 13.41 9.13 -13.27
N ASP A 86 12.88 10.33 -13.51
CA ASP A 86 11.56 10.73 -13.03
C ASP A 86 10.49 10.53 -14.11
N LEU A 87 9.28 10.21 -13.67
CA LEU A 87 8.06 10.23 -14.44
C LEU A 87 7.28 11.53 -14.16
N PRO A 88 6.64 12.12 -15.17
CA PRO A 88 5.75 13.27 -14.96
C PRO A 88 4.53 12.84 -14.16
N SER A 89 4.17 13.54 -13.08
CA SER A 89 2.95 13.23 -12.31
C SER A 89 1.95 14.38 -12.28
N GLY A 90 2.41 15.62 -12.04
CA GLY A 90 1.55 16.71 -11.59
C GLY A 90 2.06 17.25 -10.25
N ALA A 91 1.34 18.20 -9.66
CA ALA A 91 1.67 18.69 -8.33
C ALA A 91 1.31 17.64 -7.27
N ASP A 92 2.16 17.52 -6.27
CA ASP A 92 1.96 16.71 -5.06
C ASP A 92 1.42 15.28 -5.30
N PRO A 93 2.18 14.39 -5.96
CA PRO A 93 1.79 12.99 -6.08
C PRO A 93 1.81 12.29 -4.72
N GLU A 94 0.69 11.70 -4.32
CA GLU A 94 0.52 11.15 -2.98
C GLU A 94 0.62 9.61 -2.96
N GLN A 95 -0.35 8.93 -3.61
CA GLN A 95 -0.28 7.52 -3.96
C GLN A 95 -0.40 7.30 -5.47
N PHE A 96 -0.05 6.09 -5.89
CA PHE A 96 -0.35 5.58 -7.21
C PHE A 96 -0.71 4.10 -7.15
N VAL A 97 -1.21 3.59 -8.27
CA VAL A 97 -1.26 2.15 -8.55
C VAL A 97 -0.69 1.88 -9.93
N LEU A 98 0.17 0.86 -10.03
CA LEU A 98 0.61 0.33 -11.31
C LEU A 98 -0.45 -0.66 -11.80
N ALA A 99 -0.96 -0.45 -13.01
CA ALA A 99 -1.93 -1.36 -13.59
C ALA A 99 -1.30 -2.75 -13.85
N PRO A 100 -2.10 -3.84 -13.88
CA PRO A 100 -1.59 -5.20 -14.12
C PRO A 100 -0.86 -5.41 -15.47
N ASP A 101 -0.89 -4.42 -16.37
CA ASP A 101 -0.14 -4.43 -17.62
C ASP A 101 1.31 -3.96 -17.48
N ASP A 102 1.75 -3.61 -16.25
CA ASP A 102 3.07 -3.08 -15.90
C ASP A 102 3.47 -1.81 -16.69
N ARG A 103 2.50 -1.15 -17.33
CA ARG A 103 2.73 -0.06 -18.27
C ARG A 103 2.07 1.23 -17.82
N HIS A 104 0.84 1.17 -17.31
CA HIS A 104 0.10 2.36 -16.93
C HIS A 104 0.15 2.59 -15.43
N LEU A 105 0.81 3.66 -15.02
CA LEU A 105 0.83 4.15 -13.64
C LEU A 105 -0.26 5.21 -13.47
N TRP A 106 -1.14 5.02 -12.50
CA TRP A 106 -2.23 5.93 -12.17
C TRP A 106 -1.91 6.62 -10.86
N ILE A 107 -1.82 7.95 -10.88
CA ILE A 107 -1.25 8.75 -9.81
C ILE A 107 -2.30 9.74 -9.32
N ALA A 108 -2.50 9.81 -8.01
CA ALA A 108 -3.30 10.86 -7.37
C ALA A 108 -2.42 12.10 -7.15
N ASN A 109 -2.82 13.23 -7.74
CA ASN A 109 -2.15 14.52 -7.59
C ASN A 109 -3.01 15.42 -6.69
N GLU A 110 -2.64 15.50 -5.41
CA GLU A 110 -3.48 16.06 -4.34
C GLU A 110 -3.84 17.53 -4.59
N ASP A 111 -2.80 18.33 -4.88
CA ASP A 111 -2.93 19.78 -5.10
C ASP A 111 -3.69 20.15 -6.38
N ASP A 112 -3.68 19.29 -7.40
CA ASP A 112 -4.27 19.55 -8.72
C ASP A 112 -5.73 19.06 -8.82
N ALA A 113 -6.22 18.25 -7.87
CA ALA A 113 -7.52 17.57 -7.95
C ALA A 113 -7.67 16.69 -9.22
N VAL A 114 -6.59 15.99 -9.59
CA VAL A 114 -6.48 15.21 -10.82
C VAL A 114 -5.91 13.83 -10.54
N THR A 115 -6.42 12.81 -11.25
CA THR A 115 -5.72 11.54 -11.46
C THR A 115 -4.94 11.62 -12.77
N THR A 116 -3.61 11.53 -12.70
CA THR A 116 -2.74 11.51 -13.88
C THR A 116 -2.39 10.07 -14.25
N VAL A 117 -2.47 9.75 -15.54
CA VAL A 117 -2.08 8.45 -16.09
C VAL A 117 -0.80 8.60 -16.86
N VAL A 118 0.21 7.80 -16.52
CA VAL A 118 1.52 7.81 -17.15
C VAL A 118 1.80 6.45 -17.76
N ASP A 119 2.29 6.47 -19.00
CA ASP A 119 2.91 5.29 -19.62
C ASP A 119 4.38 5.26 -19.19
N VAL A 120 4.76 4.27 -18.38
CA VAL A 120 6.09 4.22 -17.74
C VAL A 120 7.21 3.90 -18.73
N GLU A 121 6.90 3.22 -19.84
CA GLU A 121 7.87 2.87 -20.89
C GLU A 121 8.24 4.11 -21.71
N THR A 122 7.22 4.83 -22.20
CA THR A 122 7.40 6.04 -23.01
C THR A 122 7.62 7.30 -22.18
N ARG A 123 7.34 7.22 -20.87
CA ARG A 123 7.48 8.29 -19.86
C ARG A 123 6.62 9.51 -20.17
N ARG A 124 5.40 9.26 -20.64
CA ARG A 124 4.49 10.31 -21.09
C ARG A 124 3.17 10.23 -20.35
N VAL A 125 2.63 11.40 -20.05
CA VAL A 125 1.25 11.54 -19.61
C VAL A 125 0.33 11.09 -20.74
N VAL A 126 -0.49 10.10 -20.45
CA VAL A 126 -1.51 9.53 -21.35
C VAL A 126 -2.83 10.26 -21.18
N ALA A 127 -3.21 10.56 -19.93
CA ALA A 127 -4.45 11.23 -19.59
C ALA A 127 -4.33 11.98 -18.27
N GLN A 128 -5.18 12.99 -18.10
CA GLN A 128 -5.43 13.67 -16.84
C GLN A 128 -6.94 13.73 -16.63
N ILE A 129 -7.39 13.25 -15.48
CA ILE A 129 -8.81 13.07 -15.18
C ILE A 129 -9.14 13.90 -13.95
N ASN A 130 -9.99 14.91 -14.12
CA ASN A 130 -10.44 15.72 -12.99
C ASN A 130 -11.28 14.86 -12.05
N VAL A 131 -10.88 14.84 -10.79
CA VAL A 131 -11.55 14.13 -9.69
C VAL A 131 -12.01 15.14 -8.64
N GLY A 132 -12.29 14.70 -7.42
CA GLY A 132 -12.57 15.57 -6.29
C GLY A 132 -11.30 16.22 -5.73
N ILE A 133 -11.49 17.12 -4.77
CA ILE A 133 -10.42 17.87 -4.09
C ILE A 133 -9.62 16.93 -3.18
N GLU A 134 -8.30 17.13 -3.17
CA GLU A 134 -7.31 16.35 -2.40
C GLU A 134 -7.43 14.84 -2.69
N PRO A 135 -7.18 14.39 -3.94
CA PRO A 135 -7.08 12.97 -4.22
C PRO A 135 -5.84 12.37 -3.58
N GLU A 136 -5.98 11.18 -3.02
CA GLU A 136 -4.87 10.48 -2.36
C GLU A 136 -4.94 8.97 -2.61
N GLY A 137 -5.96 8.29 -2.08
CA GLY A 137 -6.08 6.84 -2.13
C GLY A 137 -6.31 6.32 -3.55
N MET A 138 -5.59 5.27 -3.92
CA MET A 138 -5.64 4.67 -5.26
C MET A 138 -5.85 3.16 -5.21
N ALA A 139 -6.67 2.62 -6.12
CA ALA A 139 -6.85 1.18 -6.32
C ALA A 139 -6.98 0.84 -7.81
N VAL A 140 -6.55 -0.35 -8.23
CA VAL A 140 -6.83 -0.89 -9.57
C VAL A 140 -7.47 -2.26 -9.44
N SER A 141 -8.51 -2.54 -10.23
CA SER A 141 -9.18 -3.83 -10.22
C SER A 141 -8.26 -4.94 -10.73
N PRO A 142 -8.42 -6.20 -10.28
CA PRO A 142 -7.56 -7.31 -10.71
C PRO A 142 -7.51 -7.53 -12.24
N ASP A 143 -8.60 -7.18 -12.93
CA ASP A 143 -8.68 -7.25 -14.40
C ASP A 143 -8.14 -6.00 -15.12
N GLY A 144 -7.67 -4.99 -14.37
CA GLY A 144 -7.12 -3.74 -14.89
C GLY A 144 -8.13 -2.78 -15.52
N LYS A 145 -9.44 -3.06 -15.42
CA LYS A 145 -10.49 -2.28 -16.13
C LYS A 145 -11.04 -1.10 -15.35
N THR A 146 -10.77 -1.06 -14.05
CA THR A 146 -11.28 -0.03 -13.15
C THR A 146 -10.17 0.49 -12.28
N VAL A 147 -10.07 1.81 -12.19
CA VAL A 147 -9.24 2.48 -11.20
C VAL A 147 -10.14 3.27 -10.26
N ILE A 148 -9.80 3.25 -8.98
CA ILE A 148 -10.42 4.09 -7.97
C ILE A 148 -9.43 5.17 -7.59
N THR A 149 -9.92 6.40 -7.51
CA THR A 149 -9.26 7.50 -6.82
C THR A 149 -10.19 7.98 -5.71
N THR A 150 -9.72 8.02 -4.47
CA THR A 150 -10.45 8.68 -3.39
C THR A 150 -10.09 10.16 -3.38
N SER A 151 -11.03 11.00 -2.95
CA SER A 151 -10.80 12.45 -2.78
C SER A 151 -11.22 12.88 -1.38
N GLU A 152 -10.22 13.25 -0.57
CA GLU A 152 -10.30 13.47 0.87
C GLU A 152 -11.38 14.51 1.22
N THR A 153 -11.24 15.73 0.72
CA THR A 153 -12.13 16.84 1.07
C THR A 153 -13.54 16.66 0.51
N THR A 154 -13.68 15.98 -0.62
CA THR A 154 -14.99 15.75 -1.25
C THR A 154 -15.71 14.50 -0.77
N ASN A 155 -15.06 13.64 0.02
CA ASN A 155 -15.61 12.41 0.58
C ASN A 155 -16.18 11.47 -0.49
N MET A 156 -15.39 11.23 -1.55
CA MET A 156 -15.81 10.40 -2.69
C MET A 156 -14.78 9.34 -3.04
N ALA A 157 -15.27 8.24 -3.59
CA ALA A 157 -14.53 7.30 -4.41
C ALA A 157 -14.96 7.46 -5.88
N HIS A 158 -13.99 7.77 -6.75
CA HIS A 158 -14.17 8.00 -8.17
C HIS A 158 -13.88 6.71 -8.95
N TRP A 159 -14.90 6.15 -9.61
CA TRP A 159 -14.77 4.94 -10.42
C TRP A 159 -14.40 5.31 -11.84
N ILE A 160 -13.14 5.04 -12.20
CA ILE A 160 -12.56 5.40 -13.50
C ILE A 160 -12.49 4.16 -14.37
N ASP A 161 -13.05 4.25 -15.57
CA ASP A 161 -12.91 3.24 -16.61
C ASP A 161 -11.55 3.39 -17.31
N THR A 162 -10.74 2.33 -17.28
CA THR A 162 -9.34 2.43 -17.75
C THR A 162 -9.23 2.47 -19.27
N ASP A 163 -10.20 1.95 -20.03
CA ASP A 163 -10.15 2.02 -21.49
C ASP A 163 -10.47 3.43 -21.99
N SER A 164 -11.58 3.98 -21.52
CA SER A 164 -12.04 5.32 -21.92
C SER A 164 -11.30 6.45 -21.21
N LYS A 165 -10.61 6.17 -20.09
CA LYS A 165 -9.98 7.17 -19.21
C LYS A 165 -11.00 8.20 -18.70
N THR A 166 -12.20 7.74 -18.34
CA THR A 166 -13.28 8.61 -17.84
C THR A 166 -13.91 8.07 -16.57
N ILE A 167 -14.43 8.97 -15.73
CA ILE A 167 -15.21 8.59 -14.56
C ILE A 167 -16.56 8.05 -15.02
N ARG A 168 -16.86 6.80 -14.67
CA ARG A 168 -18.15 6.16 -14.95
C ARG A 168 -19.13 6.24 -13.78
N ALA A 169 -18.63 6.39 -12.55
CA ALA A 169 -19.45 6.57 -11.35
C ALA A 169 -18.68 7.30 -10.25
N ASN A 170 -19.41 7.93 -9.33
CA ASN A 170 -18.88 8.49 -8.09
C ASN A 170 -19.71 7.97 -6.93
N THR A 171 -19.05 7.52 -5.87
CA THR A 171 -19.70 7.00 -4.67
C THR A 171 -19.32 7.85 -3.47
N LEU A 172 -20.31 8.31 -2.70
CA LEU A 172 -20.05 9.00 -1.43
C LEU A 172 -19.55 8.00 -0.40
N VAL A 173 -18.53 8.40 0.34
CA VAL A 173 -17.96 7.68 1.48
C VAL A 173 -17.93 8.59 2.70
N ASP A 174 -17.53 8.06 3.86
CA ASP A 174 -17.42 8.87 5.07
C ASP A 174 -16.20 9.80 5.00
N ALA A 175 -16.09 10.70 5.98
CA ALA A 175 -15.17 11.83 5.92
C ALA A 175 -13.69 11.44 5.72
N ARG A 176 -13.01 12.13 4.80
CA ARG A 176 -11.56 12.02 4.54
C ARG A 176 -11.09 10.60 4.15
N PRO A 177 -11.51 10.08 2.98
CA PRO A 177 -11.08 8.77 2.52
C PRO A 177 -9.60 8.70 2.12
N ARG A 178 -8.85 7.76 2.71
CA ARG A 178 -7.39 7.63 2.58
C ARG A 178 -6.92 6.50 1.67
N HIS A 179 -7.63 5.38 1.69
CA HIS A 179 -7.20 4.18 0.98
C HIS A 179 -8.39 3.44 0.39
N ALA A 180 -8.14 2.78 -0.74
CA ALA A 180 -9.11 1.93 -1.40
C ALA A 180 -8.43 0.65 -1.90
N GLU A 181 -9.12 -0.47 -1.85
CA GLU A 181 -8.62 -1.74 -2.38
C GLU A 181 -9.77 -2.61 -2.90
N PHE A 182 -9.49 -3.38 -3.94
CA PHE A 182 -10.40 -4.38 -4.48
C PHE A 182 -10.17 -5.72 -3.78
N ILE A 183 -11.20 -6.22 -3.10
CA ILE A 183 -11.14 -7.44 -2.27
C ILE A 183 -12.06 -8.50 -2.87
N LYS A 184 -11.87 -9.77 -2.48
CA LYS A 184 -12.61 -10.95 -2.94
C LYS A 184 -12.55 -11.07 -4.46
N ASP A 185 -11.33 -11.11 -4.97
CA ASP A 185 -11.02 -11.15 -6.41
C ASP A 185 -11.67 -9.98 -7.18
N GLY A 186 -11.79 -8.83 -6.52
CA GLY A 186 -12.35 -7.60 -7.06
C GLY A 186 -13.87 -7.52 -7.13
N THR A 187 -14.58 -8.44 -6.48
CA THR A 187 -16.05 -8.36 -6.37
C THR A 187 -16.52 -7.28 -5.41
N GLU A 188 -15.66 -6.84 -4.49
CA GLU A 188 -15.92 -5.75 -3.55
C GLU A 188 -14.85 -4.66 -3.67
N LEU A 189 -15.27 -3.40 -3.52
CA LEU A 189 -14.39 -2.26 -3.27
C LEU A 189 -14.53 -1.85 -1.80
N TRP A 190 -13.41 -1.82 -1.10
CA TRP A 190 -13.32 -1.33 0.27
C TRP A 190 -12.65 0.04 0.27
N VAL A 191 -13.16 0.99 1.07
CA VAL A 191 -12.64 2.35 1.17
C VAL A 191 -12.57 2.76 2.63
N SER A 192 -11.38 3.09 3.12
CA SER A 192 -11.19 3.63 4.47
C SER A 192 -11.43 5.13 4.51
N SER A 193 -12.08 5.61 5.57
CA SER A 193 -12.36 7.01 5.85
C SER A 193 -11.77 7.40 7.19
N GLU A 194 -10.65 8.14 7.17
CA GLU A 194 -9.85 8.46 8.35
C GLU A 194 -10.68 9.20 9.40
N ILE A 195 -11.24 10.36 9.03
CA ILE A 195 -12.05 11.17 9.94
C ILE A 195 -13.43 10.56 10.15
N GLY A 196 -13.95 9.84 9.15
CA GLY A 196 -15.19 9.09 9.26
C GLY A 196 -15.14 7.96 10.30
N GLY A 197 -13.95 7.43 10.61
CA GLY A 197 -13.77 6.34 11.56
C GLY A 197 -14.28 4.99 11.04
N THR A 198 -14.43 4.83 9.72
CA THR A 198 -15.05 3.65 9.12
C THR A 198 -14.32 3.12 7.90
N VAL A 199 -14.60 1.86 7.55
CA VAL A 199 -14.34 1.31 6.22
C VAL A 199 -15.69 1.03 5.56
N SER A 200 -15.94 1.62 4.40
CA SER A 200 -17.16 1.38 3.61
C SER A 200 -16.88 0.34 2.53
N VAL A 201 -17.81 -0.60 2.35
CA VAL A 201 -17.71 -1.69 1.39
C VAL A 201 -18.81 -1.57 0.34
N PHE A 202 -18.44 -1.68 -0.93
CA PHE A 202 -19.34 -1.59 -2.07
C PHE A 202 -19.19 -2.79 -2.99
N SER A 203 -20.29 -3.21 -3.62
CA SER A 203 -20.21 -4.19 -4.72
C SER A 203 -19.58 -3.53 -5.94
N THR A 204 -18.58 -4.16 -6.54
CA THR A 204 -17.96 -3.65 -7.78
C THR A 204 -18.93 -3.65 -8.96
N ALA A 205 -19.90 -4.58 -8.98
CA ALA A 205 -20.80 -4.79 -10.11
C ALA A 205 -21.76 -3.62 -10.34
N ASP A 206 -22.31 -3.05 -9.27
CA ASP A 206 -23.36 -2.02 -9.31
C ASP A 206 -23.14 -0.86 -8.33
N GLN A 207 -22.00 -0.84 -7.64
CA GLN A 207 -21.61 0.18 -6.65
C GLN A 207 -22.57 0.25 -5.44
N ALA A 208 -23.40 -0.78 -5.23
CA ALA A 208 -24.31 -0.83 -4.10
C ALA A 208 -23.52 -0.98 -2.79
N PRO A 209 -23.90 -0.29 -1.70
CA PRO A 209 -23.28 -0.48 -0.39
C PRO A 209 -23.57 -1.89 0.12
N VAL A 210 -22.53 -2.57 0.59
CA VAL A 210 -22.57 -3.93 1.12
C VAL A 210 -22.46 -3.92 2.64
N ALA A 211 -21.46 -3.21 3.16
CA ALA A 211 -21.18 -3.13 4.59
C ALA A 211 -20.54 -1.79 4.95
N LYS A 212 -20.57 -1.49 6.25
CA LYS A 212 -19.81 -0.38 6.84
C LYS A 212 -19.25 -0.86 8.17
N ILE A 213 -17.93 -0.85 8.26
CA ILE A 213 -17.17 -1.38 9.39
C ILE A 213 -16.77 -0.21 10.26
N ALA A 214 -17.12 -0.29 11.54
CA ALA A 214 -16.73 0.67 12.56
C ALA A 214 -15.83 -0.02 13.58
N PHE A 215 -15.02 0.76 14.28
CA PHE A 215 -14.01 0.25 15.19
C PHE A 215 -14.27 0.79 16.60
N ALA A 216 -14.00 -0.05 17.61
CA ALA A 216 -14.18 0.29 19.01
C ALA A 216 -13.07 -0.33 19.86
N ILE A 217 -12.12 0.50 20.30
CA ILE A 217 -11.01 0.08 21.15
C ILE A 217 -11.28 0.54 22.58
N GLN A 218 -11.25 -0.39 23.53
CA GLN A 218 -11.54 -0.06 24.93
C GLN A 218 -10.58 1.00 25.47
N GLY A 219 -11.14 2.10 25.98
CA GLY A 219 -10.35 3.18 26.58
C GLY A 219 -9.74 4.18 25.57
N VAL A 220 -10.03 4.03 24.28
CA VAL A 220 -9.65 4.99 23.24
C VAL A 220 -10.90 5.74 22.78
N HIS A 221 -10.80 7.06 22.67
CA HIS A 221 -11.90 7.89 22.17
C HIS A 221 -12.08 7.68 20.65
N GLU A 222 -13.32 7.65 20.17
CA GLU A 222 -13.64 7.35 18.75
C GLU A 222 -12.92 8.26 17.75
N ASP A 223 -12.76 9.55 18.06
CA ASP A 223 -12.01 10.51 17.23
C ASP A 223 -10.54 10.13 16.97
N LEU A 224 -9.95 9.24 17.78
CA LEU A 224 -8.58 8.75 17.59
C LEU A 224 -8.54 7.44 16.79
N ILE A 225 -9.68 6.79 16.58
CA ILE A 225 -9.80 5.50 15.90
C ILE A 225 -10.05 5.77 14.41
N GLN A 226 -8.97 6.10 13.70
CA GLN A 226 -9.04 6.57 12.32
C GLN A 226 -8.42 5.55 11.37
N PRO A 227 -9.22 4.83 10.54
CA PRO A 227 -8.71 3.86 9.60
C PRO A 227 -8.01 4.53 8.42
N VAL A 228 -6.88 3.97 8.00
CA VAL A 228 -6.03 4.49 6.91
C VAL A 228 -5.72 3.38 5.91
N GLY A 229 -4.45 2.98 5.72
CA GLY A 229 -4.12 1.82 4.88
C GLY A 229 -4.62 0.51 5.46
N PHE A 230 -4.89 -0.46 4.60
CA PHE A 230 -5.21 -1.82 4.98
C PHE A 230 -4.65 -2.81 3.96
N GLU A 231 -4.51 -4.06 4.36
CA GLU A 231 -4.01 -5.15 3.51
C GLU A 231 -4.83 -6.42 3.77
N VAL A 232 -4.98 -7.26 2.75
CA VAL A 232 -5.76 -8.51 2.78
C VAL A 232 -4.87 -9.75 2.66
N THR A 233 -5.16 -10.78 3.47
CA THR A 233 -4.48 -12.08 3.33
C THR A 233 -4.78 -12.74 1.98
N PRO A 234 -3.87 -13.57 1.42
CA PRO A 234 -4.08 -14.19 0.10
C PRO A 234 -5.34 -15.04 -0.02
N ASP A 235 -5.84 -15.60 1.08
CA ASP A 235 -7.09 -16.35 1.12
C ASP A 235 -8.36 -15.47 1.17
N GLN A 236 -8.18 -14.14 1.17
CA GLN A 236 -9.22 -13.11 1.17
C GLN A 236 -10.14 -13.16 2.39
N LYS A 237 -9.65 -13.68 3.53
CA LYS A 237 -10.45 -13.86 4.75
C LYS A 237 -10.15 -12.86 5.85
N THR A 238 -8.91 -12.40 5.95
CA THR A 238 -8.48 -11.51 7.03
C THR A 238 -7.97 -10.20 6.44
N ILE A 239 -8.52 -9.09 6.91
CA ILE A 239 -8.07 -7.74 6.59
C ILE A 239 -7.39 -7.15 7.82
N PHE A 240 -6.21 -6.58 7.62
CA PHE A 240 -5.50 -5.80 8.62
C PHE A 240 -5.68 -4.31 8.31
N VAL A 241 -6.33 -3.56 9.21
CA VAL A 241 -6.62 -2.13 9.01
C VAL A 241 -5.79 -1.30 9.98
N ALA A 242 -4.93 -0.43 9.47
CA ALA A 242 -4.20 0.52 10.31
C ALA A 242 -5.16 1.57 10.88
N LEU A 243 -5.14 1.73 12.20
CA LEU A 243 -5.95 2.71 12.95
C LEU A 243 -5.02 3.76 13.54
N GLY A 244 -4.70 4.77 12.74
CA GLY A 244 -3.53 5.61 12.90
C GLY A 244 -3.32 6.19 14.31
N PRO A 245 -4.03 7.25 14.72
CA PRO A 245 -3.80 7.91 16.00
C PRO A 245 -4.04 7.01 17.23
N SER A 246 -4.81 5.94 17.06
CA SER A 246 -5.05 4.96 18.12
C SER A 246 -3.87 4.01 18.34
N ASN A 247 -2.92 3.94 17.41
CA ASN A 247 -1.73 3.06 17.45
C ASN A 247 -2.09 1.57 17.42
N HIS A 248 -3.14 1.20 16.68
CA HIS A 248 -3.56 -0.19 16.55
C HIS A 248 -3.69 -0.59 15.09
N VAL A 249 -3.58 -1.89 14.84
CA VAL A 249 -4.09 -2.53 13.62
C VAL A 249 -5.30 -3.36 14.03
N ALA A 250 -6.45 -3.13 13.39
CA ALA A 250 -7.61 -3.99 13.55
C ALA A 250 -7.48 -5.23 12.66
N VAL A 251 -7.90 -6.38 13.18
CA VAL A 251 -8.06 -7.63 12.44
C VAL A 251 -9.53 -7.79 12.13
N VAL A 252 -9.89 -7.83 10.85
CA VAL A 252 -11.28 -7.84 10.38
C VAL A 252 -11.53 -9.08 9.54
N ASN A 253 -12.65 -9.75 9.81
CA ASN A 253 -13.11 -10.87 9.01
C ASN A 253 -13.78 -10.36 7.74
N ALA A 254 -13.24 -10.70 6.57
CA ALA A 254 -13.76 -10.22 5.29
C ALA A 254 -15.10 -10.86 4.89
N GLU A 255 -15.46 -12.03 5.46
CA GLU A 255 -16.73 -12.70 5.18
C GLU A 255 -17.87 -12.10 6.00
N THR A 256 -17.63 -11.79 7.28
CA THR A 256 -18.66 -11.28 8.21
C THR A 256 -18.62 -9.77 8.41
N TYR A 257 -17.54 -9.11 8.00
CA TYR A 257 -17.24 -7.69 8.25
C TYR A 257 -17.11 -7.34 9.75
N GLU A 258 -16.90 -8.34 10.61
CA GLU A 258 -16.72 -8.16 12.04
C GLU A 258 -15.25 -7.90 12.38
N VAL A 259 -15.01 -6.99 13.33
CA VAL A 259 -13.66 -6.78 13.89
C VAL A 259 -13.42 -7.85 14.95
N GLU A 260 -12.39 -8.67 14.74
CA GLU A 260 -12.07 -9.83 15.58
C GLU A 260 -11.03 -9.50 16.66
N ASP A 261 -10.08 -8.59 16.36
CA ASP A 261 -9.01 -8.22 17.30
C ASP A 261 -8.41 -6.83 17.03
N TYR A 262 -7.62 -6.33 17.98
CA TYR A 262 -6.84 -5.09 17.88
C TYR A 262 -5.40 -5.30 18.34
N LEU A 263 -4.45 -5.14 17.42
CA LEU A 263 -3.03 -5.34 17.67
C LEU A 263 -2.36 -4.00 17.95
N LEU A 264 -1.75 -3.85 19.13
CA LEU A 264 -1.03 -2.63 19.50
C LEU A 264 0.27 -2.51 18.70
N VAL A 265 0.47 -1.38 18.03
CA VAL A 265 1.66 -1.09 17.22
C VAL A 265 2.31 0.24 17.64
N GLY A 266 3.28 0.72 16.85
CA GLY A 266 3.93 2.00 17.09
C GLY A 266 2.98 3.18 16.89
N ARG A 267 3.50 4.39 17.14
CA ARG A 267 2.66 5.60 17.17
C ARG A 267 2.32 6.07 15.76
N ARG A 268 1.02 6.31 15.52
CA ARG A 268 0.47 6.78 14.24
C ARG A 268 0.83 5.85 13.09
N VAL A 269 0.23 4.65 13.08
CA VAL A 269 0.36 3.69 11.97
C VAL A 269 -0.32 4.23 10.69
N TRP A 270 0.25 3.94 9.52
CA TRP A 270 -0.23 4.44 8.22
C TRP A 270 -0.56 3.33 7.23
N HIS A 271 0.45 2.71 6.63
CA HIS A 271 0.31 1.60 5.69
C HIS A 271 1.05 0.38 6.21
N MET A 272 1.01 -0.69 5.44
CA MET A 272 1.66 -1.95 5.77
C MET A 272 1.96 -2.74 4.49
N ALA A 273 2.82 -3.74 4.60
CA ALA A 273 3.07 -4.70 3.53
C ALA A 273 3.35 -6.08 4.13
N PHE A 274 2.88 -7.14 3.47
CA PHE A 274 3.20 -8.52 3.84
C PHE A 274 4.62 -8.90 3.42
N SER A 275 5.29 -9.77 4.17
CA SER A 275 6.42 -10.52 3.63
C SER A 275 6.01 -11.31 2.38
N PRO A 276 6.94 -11.67 1.47
CA PRO A 276 6.59 -12.41 0.25
C PRO A 276 5.82 -13.72 0.51
N ASP A 277 6.10 -14.39 1.62
CA ASP A 277 5.42 -15.61 2.06
C ASP A 277 4.12 -15.36 2.85
N HIS A 278 3.76 -14.09 3.08
CA HIS A 278 2.59 -13.62 3.82
C HIS A 278 2.49 -14.12 5.27
N THR A 279 3.61 -14.58 5.86
CA THR A 279 3.63 -15.02 7.25
C THR A 279 3.83 -13.87 8.24
N ARG A 280 4.34 -12.73 7.76
CA ARG A 280 4.56 -11.52 8.55
C ARG A 280 3.98 -10.29 7.88
N LEU A 281 3.53 -9.34 8.68
CA LEU A 281 3.01 -8.06 8.24
C LEU A 281 3.85 -6.93 8.86
N PHE A 282 4.26 -5.96 8.06
CA PHE A 282 5.15 -4.87 8.46
C PHE A 282 4.39 -3.55 8.39
N THR A 283 4.14 -2.90 9.52
CA THR A 283 3.37 -1.66 9.59
C THR A 283 4.28 -0.45 9.67
N THR A 284 3.94 0.67 9.03
CA THR A 284 4.71 1.92 9.10
C THR A 284 4.15 2.84 10.18
N ASN A 285 4.94 3.13 11.21
CA ASN A 285 4.50 3.94 12.35
C ASN A 285 5.15 5.32 12.32
N GLY A 286 4.46 6.27 11.69
CA GLY A 286 5.01 7.59 11.34
C GLY A 286 5.60 8.35 12.53
N VAL A 287 4.85 8.45 13.64
CA VAL A 287 5.25 9.30 14.78
C VAL A 287 6.29 8.63 15.68
N SER A 288 6.39 7.29 15.69
CA SER A 288 7.45 6.59 16.43
C SER A 288 8.72 6.35 15.61
N GLY A 289 8.69 6.54 14.28
CA GLY A 289 9.86 6.33 13.42
C GLY A 289 10.31 4.86 13.42
N ASP A 290 9.35 3.94 13.39
CA ASP A 290 9.61 2.51 13.39
C ASP A 290 8.60 1.75 12.53
N VAL A 291 8.95 0.48 12.31
CA VAL A 291 8.09 -0.54 11.73
C VAL A 291 7.76 -1.56 12.81
N THR A 292 6.48 -1.92 12.94
CA THR A 292 6.09 -3.09 13.76
C THR A 292 5.93 -4.30 12.86
N VAL A 293 6.54 -5.42 13.26
CA VAL A 293 6.38 -6.71 12.60
C VAL A 293 5.35 -7.51 13.37
N ILE A 294 4.32 -7.97 12.68
CA ILE A 294 3.23 -8.81 13.21
C ILE A 294 3.38 -10.20 12.61
N ASP A 295 3.30 -11.24 13.45
CA ASP A 295 3.13 -12.62 12.97
C ASP A 295 1.66 -12.82 12.59
N VAL A 296 1.41 -13.11 11.32
CA VAL A 296 0.05 -13.18 10.76
C VAL A 296 -0.73 -14.38 11.29
N VAL A 297 -0.04 -15.49 11.57
CA VAL A 297 -0.67 -16.74 12.02
C VAL A 297 -1.00 -16.67 13.52
N GLN A 298 -0.09 -16.10 14.31
CA GLN A 298 -0.29 -15.94 15.74
C GLN A 298 -1.16 -14.73 16.07
N GLY A 299 -1.23 -13.75 15.17
CA GLY A 299 -1.99 -12.52 15.37
C GLY A 299 -1.37 -11.63 16.44
N GLU A 300 -0.03 -11.54 16.51
CA GLU A 300 0.63 -10.71 17.51
C GLU A 300 1.85 -9.94 16.99
N PRO A 301 2.12 -8.73 17.49
CA PRO A 301 3.37 -8.02 17.25
C PRO A 301 4.58 -8.77 17.84
N ILE A 302 5.58 -9.06 17.01
CA ILE A 302 6.77 -9.83 17.41
C ILE A 302 8.05 -8.99 17.47
N LYS A 303 8.10 -7.84 16.78
CA LYS A 303 9.31 -7.01 16.70
C LYS A 303 8.97 -5.55 16.38
N THR A 304 9.81 -4.64 16.86
CA THR A 304 9.87 -3.26 16.38
C THR A 304 11.24 -3.00 15.77
N ILE A 305 11.27 -2.41 14.58
CA ILE A 305 12.48 -2.10 13.80
C ILE A 305 12.55 -0.59 13.63
N LYS A 306 13.69 0.02 13.99
CA LYS A 306 13.88 1.46 13.75
C LYS A 306 14.22 1.72 12.29
N VAL A 307 13.55 2.70 11.71
CA VAL A 307 13.74 3.18 10.32
C VAL A 307 13.96 4.70 10.36
N GLY A 308 13.80 5.38 9.21
CA GLY A 308 13.83 6.83 9.17
C GLY A 308 12.62 7.49 9.85
N ARG A 309 12.59 8.82 9.85
CA ARG A 309 11.54 9.64 10.46
C ARG A 309 10.30 9.67 9.57
N PHE A 310 9.13 9.50 10.20
CA PHE A 310 7.83 9.49 9.52
C PHE A 310 7.77 8.43 8.42
N PRO A 311 7.96 7.13 8.75
CA PRO A 311 7.71 6.07 7.80
C PRO A 311 6.24 6.07 7.39
N TRP A 312 5.97 5.92 6.10
CA TRP A 312 4.62 6.08 5.54
C TRP A 312 4.21 4.91 4.64
N GLY A 313 4.86 4.74 3.49
CA GLY A 313 4.55 3.67 2.53
C GLY A 313 5.41 2.43 2.81
N ALA A 314 4.91 1.26 2.41
CA ALA A 314 5.66 0.01 2.46
C ALA A 314 5.44 -0.79 1.16
N ALA A 315 6.47 -1.45 0.66
CA ALA A 315 6.39 -2.36 -0.48
C ALA A 315 7.31 -3.56 -0.29
N THR A 316 6.94 -4.69 -0.87
CA THR A 316 7.63 -5.96 -0.70
C THR A 316 8.41 -6.33 -1.96
N ARG A 317 9.60 -6.90 -1.77
CA ARG A 317 10.43 -7.47 -2.84
C ARG A 317 10.85 -8.91 -2.46
N PRO A 318 10.63 -9.92 -3.30
CA PRO A 318 11.08 -11.30 -3.04
C PRO A 318 12.60 -11.50 -3.09
#